data_AF-Q0B014-F1
#
_entry.id   AF-Q0B014-F1
#
_cell.length_a   1.000
_cell.length_b   1.000
_cell.length_c   1.000
_cell.angle_alpha   90.00
_cell.angle_beta   90.00
_cell.angle_gamma   90.00
#
_symmetry.space_group_name_H-M   'P 1'
#
loop_
_entity.id
_entity.type
_entity.pdbx_description
1 polymer ?
#
loop_
_entity_poly.entity_id
_entity_poly.type
_entity_poly.pdbx_seq_one_letter_code
_entity_poly.pdbx_strand_id
1 'polypeptide(L)'
;MHNKKGKIMSKDDFLQNSLYAKEEYEGLLVSSDTNKGVYNIGIELGNNQILLIDQVKDSEVHERVHMWVPQIQEIQRRYGFEGDLGNYSS
;
A
#
# COMPACT_ATOMS: atom_id res chain seq x y z
N MET A 1 6.51 -4.77 19.44
CA MET A 1 6.54 -4.64 17.97
C MET A 1 5.39 -3.71 17.57
N HIS A 2 5.69 -2.46 17.22
CA HIS A 2 4.65 -1.48 16.88
C HIS A 2 4.22 -1.71 15.43
N ASN A 3 3.18 -2.53 15.24
CA ASN A 3 2.54 -2.73 13.94
C ASN A 3 1.95 -1.39 13.49
N LYS A 4 2.57 -0.72 12.52
CA LYS A 4 2.04 0.51 11.92
C LYS A 4 0.89 0.25 10.94
N LYS A 5 0.32 -0.96 10.92
CA LYS A 5 -0.80 -1.33 10.06
C LYS A 5 -2.01 -0.44 10.37
N GLY A 6 -2.68 0.06 9.34
CA GLY A 6 -3.79 1.00 9.45
C GLY A 6 -3.37 2.48 9.56
N LYS A 7 -2.07 2.79 9.50
CA LYS A 7 -1.59 4.18 9.49
C LYS A 7 -1.69 4.77 8.08
N ILE A 8 -2.35 5.92 7.97
CA ILE A 8 -2.29 6.78 6.78
C ILE A 8 -1.04 7.69 6.89
N MET A 9 -0.29 7.81 5.81
CA MET A 9 0.88 8.69 5.70
C MET A 9 0.99 9.27 4.29
N SER A 10 1.88 10.26 4.09
CA SER A 10 2.15 10.76 2.76
C SER A 10 2.91 9.73 1.92
N LYS A 11 2.84 9.84 0.60
CA LYS A 11 3.68 9.04 -0.31
C LYS A 11 5.17 9.23 -0.01
N ASP A 12 5.59 10.45 0.28
CA ASP A 12 6.98 10.75 0.64
C ASP A 12 7.42 10.03 1.93
N ASP A 13 6.58 10.05 2.97
CA ASP A 13 6.85 9.33 4.23
C ASP A 13 6.90 7.82 4.01
N PHE A 14 6.05 7.29 3.13
CA PHE A 14 5.99 5.86 2.80
C PHE A 14 7.24 5.39 2.03
N LEU A 15 7.81 6.28 1.21
CA LEU A 15 9.01 6.03 0.42
C LEU A 15 10.30 6.40 1.18
N GLN A 16 10.18 7.03 2.35
CA GLN A 16 11.31 7.48 3.14
C GLN A 16 12.20 6.29 3.56
N ASN A 17 13.50 6.36 3.25
CA ASN A 17 14.50 5.30 3.48
C ASN A 17 14.29 4.03 2.64
N SER A 18 13.54 4.16 1.55
CA SER A 18 13.41 3.10 0.55
C SER A 18 14.53 3.16 -0.48
N LEU A 19 15.19 2.04 -0.72
CA LEU A 19 16.07 1.83 -1.87
C LEU A 19 15.31 1.32 -3.10
N TYR A 20 14.08 0.84 -2.89
CA TYR A 20 13.27 0.22 -3.91
C TYR A 20 11.79 0.48 -3.65
N ALA A 21 11.12 1.10 -4.62
CA ALA A 21 9.68 1.24 -4.62
C ALA A 21 9.11 0.84 -5.97
N LYS A 22 8.06 0.03 -5.95
CA LYS A 22 7.34 -0.39 -7.15
C LYS A 22 5.84 -0.38 -6.90
N GLU A 23 5.12 0.12 -7.90
CA GLU A 23 3.69 -0.11 -8.03
C GLU A 23 3.52 -1.50 -8.66
N GLU A 24 3.16 -2.48 -7.83
CA GLU A 24 2.99 -3.86 -8.29
C GLU A 24 1.63 -4.06 -8.98
N TYR A 25 0.63 -3.27 -8.57
CA TYR A 25 -0.72 -3.19 -9.14
C TYR A 25 -1.24 -1.76 -8.98
N GLU A 26 -2.20 -1.36 -9.82
CA GLU A 26 -2.83 -0.02 -9.73
C GLU A 26 -3.31 0.25 -8.30
N GLY A 27 -2.74 1.28 -7.69
CA GLY A 27 -3.08 1.69 -6.32
C GLY A 27 -2.45 0.84 -5.20
N LEU A 28 -1.55 -0.10 -5.50
CA LEU A 28 -0.79 -0.88 -4.51
C LEU A 28 0.72 -0.63 -4.65
N LEU A 29 1.29 -0.05 -3.61
CA LEU A 29 2.71 0.29 -3.53
C LEU A 29 3.44 -0.66 -2.59
N VAL A 30 4.62 -1.10 -3.02
CA VAL A 30 5.58 -1.80 -2.18
C VAL A 30 6.82 -0.95 -2.05
N SER A 31 7.27 -0.68 -0.82
CA SER A 31 8.53 0.02 -0.55
C SER A 31 9.41 -0.75 0.42
N SER A 32 10.71 -0.81 0.16
CA SER A 32 11.68 -1.31 1.13
C SER A 32 11.80 -0.35 2.33
N ASP A 33 11.90 -0.87 3.55
CA ASP A 33 12.29 -0.13 4.75
C ASP A 33 13.64 -0.68 5.22
N THR A 34 14.72 -0.08 4.72
CA THR A 34 16.09 -0.54 5.00
C THR A 34 16.48 -0.44 6.48
N ASN A 35 15.87 0.48 7.23
CA ASN A 35 16.11 0.60 8.67
C ASN A 35 15.58 -0.60 9.45
N LYS A 36 14.52 -1.26 8.93
CA LYS A 36 13.87 -2.40 9.57
C LYS A 36 14.12 -3.73 8.87
N GLY A 37 14.68 -3.73 7.66
CA GLY A 37 14.90 -4.94 6.85
C GLY A 37 13.60 -5.63 6.43
N VAL A 38 12.53 -4.85 6.22
CA VAL A 38 11.21 -5.33 5.79
C VAL A 38 10.73 -4.53 4.58
N TYR A 39 9.67 -5.01 3.94
CA TYR A 39 8.93 -4.26 2.93
C TYR A 39 7.60 -3.80 3.50
N ASN A 40 7.28 -2.54 3.24
CA ASN A 40 5.99 -1.94 3.50
C ASN A 40 5.09 -2.19 2.29
N ILE A 41 3.85 -2.60 2.55
CA ILE A 41 2.80 -2.71 1.54
C ILE A 41 1.76 -1.65 1.86
N GLY A 42 1.51 -0.77 0.90
CA GLY A 42 0.60 0.35 1.04
C GLY A 42 -0.43 0.42 -0.08
N ILE A 43 -1.62 0.91 0.24
CA ILE A 43 -2.65 1.22 -0.76
C ILE A 43 -2.71 2.74 -0.93
N GLU A 44 -2.68 3.20 -2.18
CA GLU A 44 -2.89 4.60 -2.52
C GLU A 44 -4.37 4.97 -2.32
N LEU A 45 -4.61 5.99 -1.50
CA LEU A 45 -5.93 6.53 -1.19
C LEU A 45 -6.17 7.89 -1.86
N GLY A 46 -5.34 8.28 -2.83
CA GLY A 46 -5.40 9.59 -3.48
C GLY A 46 -4.85 10.73 -2.64
N ASN A 47 -4.82 11.94 -3.20
CA ASN A 47 -4.35 13.15 -2.53
C ASN A 47 -2.97 12.98 -1.85
N ASN A 48 -2.07 12.21 -2.48
CA ASN A 48 -0.75 11.86 -1.94
C ASN A 48 -0.78 11.06 -0.62
N GLN A 49 -1.89 10.39 -0.29
CA GLN A 49 -2.08 9.60 0.93
C GLN A 49 -1.95 8.11 0.63
N ILE A 50 -1.14 7.43 1.45
CA ILE A 50 -0.94 5.98 1.41
C ILE A 50 -1.37 5.38 2.74
N LEU A 51 -2.20 4.33 2.68
CA LEU A 51 -2.53 3.49 3.82
C LEU A 51 -1.54 2.34 3.92
N LEU A 52 -0.75 2.29 4.99
CA LEU A 52 0.10 1.14 5.28
C LEU A 52 -0.75 -0.03 5.78
N ILE A 53 -0.88 -1.06 4.96
CA ILE A 53 -1.73 -2.22 5.24
C ILE A 53 -0.92 -3.41 5.76
N ASP A 54 0.37 -3.52 5.38
CA ASP A 54 1.21 -4.61 5.84
C ASP A 54 2.70 -4.24 5.90
N GLN A 55 3.45 -5.03 6.67
CA GLN A 55 4.90 -4.98 6.74
C GLN A 55 5.44 -6.41 6.84
N VAL A 56 6.20 -6.83 5.83
CA VAL A 56 6.55 -8.25 5.64
C VAL A 56 8.00 -8.42 5.21
N LYS A 57 8.56 -9.62 5.35
CA LYS A 57 9.90 -9.91 4.83
C LYS A 57 9.88 -10.06 3.32
N ASP A 58 11.04 -9.91 2.69
CA ASP A 58 11.26 -10.09 1.24
C ASP A 58 10.56 -11.35 0.68
N SER A 59 10.78 -12.49 1.35
CA SER A 59 10.22 -13.79 0.97
C SER A 59 8.68 -13.86 0.97
N GLU A 60 8.02 -12.94 1.67
CA GLU A 60 6.57 -12.92 1.86
C GLU A 60 5.89 -11.85 0.97
N VAL A 61 6.65 -10.92 0.37
CA VAL A 61 6.11 -9.77 -0.38
C VAL A 61 5.17 -10.23 -1.48
N HIS A 62 5.59 -11.21 -2.28
CA HIS A 62 4.83 -11.68 -3.43
C HIS A 62 3.48 -12.28 -3.01
N GLU A 63 3.48 -13.18 -2.03
CA GLU A 63 2.25 -13.79 -1.49
C GLU A 63 1.29 -12.72 -0.94
N ARG A 64 1.84 -11.75 -0.21
CA ARG A 64 1.07 -10.70 0.46
C ARG A 64 0.47 -9.72 -0.52
N VAL A 65 1.20 -9.35 -1.57
CA VAL A 65 0.68 -8.55 -2.68
C VAL A 65 -0.54 -9.25 -3.29
N HIS A 66 -0.43 -10.53 -3.65
CA HIS A 66 -1.55 -11.28 -4.24
C HIS A 66 -2.77 -11.38 -3.32
N MET A 67 -2.56 -11.46 -2.00
CA MET A 67 -3.65 -11.45 -1.01
C MET A 67 -4.39 -10.11 -0.93
N TRP A 68 -3.67 -8.99 -1.11
CA TRP A 68 -4.23 -7.64 -0.95
C TRP A 68 -4.86 -7.08 -2.22
N VAL A 69 -4.37 -7.47 -3.41
CA VAL A 69 -4.92 -7.06 -4.72
C VAL A 69 -6.45 -7.08 -4.79
N PRO A 70 -7.15 -8.18 -4.44
CA PRO A 70 -8.62 -8.22 -4.54
C PRO A 70 -9.34 -7.28 -3.57
N GLN A 71 -8.66 -6.75 -2.55
CA GLN A 71 -9.24 -5.91 -1.49
C GLN A 71 -9.01 -4.41 -1.72
N ILE A 72 -8.17 -4.02 -2.69
CA ILE A 72 -7.76 -2.62 -2.92
C ILE A 72 -8.98 -1.70 -3.06
N GLN A 73 -9.90 -2.04 -3.98
CA GLN A 73 -11.07 -1.22 -4.26
C GLN A 73 -12.03 -1.09 -3.08
N GLU A 74 -12.17 -2.15 -2.28
CA GLU A 74 -13.00 -2.09 -1.07
C GLU A 74 -12.37 -1.17 -0.02
N ILE A 75 -11.06 -1.29 0.19
CA ILE A 75 -10.32 -0.45 1.13
C ILE A 75 -10.41 1.02 0.69
N GLN A 76 -10.10 1.32 -0.57
CA GLN A 76 -10.21 2.67 -1.13
C GLN A 76 -11.60 3.28 -0.91
N ARG A 77 -12.68 2.53 -1.19
CA ARG A 77 -14.06 2.97 -0.93
C ARG A 77 -14.33 3.28 0.54
N ARG A 78 -13.85 2.44 1.46
CA ARG A 78 -14.02 2.66 2.92
C ARG A 78 -13.33 3.93 3.41
N TYR A 79 -12.23 4.33 2.79
CA TYR A 79 -11.50 5.56 3.12
C TYR A 79 -11.96 6.78 2.31
N GLY A 80 -13.01 6.65 1.51
CA GLY A 80 -13.54 7.76 0.70
C GLY A 80 -12.62 8.17 -0.44
N PHE A 81 -11.74 7.28 -0.91
CA PHE A 81 -10.99 7.54 -2.14
C PHE A 81 -11.95 7.48 -3.33
N GLU A 82 -12.25 8.65 -3.89
CA GLU A 82 -12.93 8.84 -5.17
C GLU A 82 -11.92 8.79 -6.32
N GLY A 83 -11.05 7.77 -6.36
CA GLY A 83 -10.25 7.51 -7.55
C GLY A 83 -11.16 6.94 -8.62
N ASP A 84 -11.42 7.70 -9.68
CA ASP A 84 -12.21 7.40 -10.88
C ASP A 84 -12.91 6.02 -10.84
N LEU A 85 -13.91 5.88 -9.96
CA LEU A 85 -14.82 4.73 -9.93
C LEU A 85 -15.84 4.82 -11.08
N GLY A 86 -15.52 5.61 -12.11
CA GLY A 86 -16.24 5.69 -13.36
C GLY A 86 -16.08 4.40 -14.15
N ASN A 87 -17.16 3.63 -14.22
CA ASN A 87 -17.42 2.55 -15.17
C ASN A 87 -17.06 1.11 -14.78
N TYR A 88 -17.55 0.64 -13.63
CA TYR A 88 -18.00 -0.76 -13.53
C TYR A 88 -19.37 -0.84 -12.86
N SER A 89 -20.34 -0.11 -13.42
CA SER A 89 -21.75 -0.39 -13.21
C SER A 89 -22.14 -1.49 -14.20
N SER A 90 -22.36 -2.71 -13.70
CA SER A 90 -23.12 -3.74 -14.40
C SER A 90 -24.61 -3.45 -14.32
#